data_AF-A0A971G2V0-F1
#
_entry.id   AF-A0A971G2V0-F1
#
_cell.length_a   1.000
_cell.length_b   1.000
_cell.length_c   1.000
_cell.angle_alpha   90.00
_cell.angle_beta   90.00
_cell.angle_gamma   90.00
#
_symmetry.space_group_name_H-M   'P 1'
#
loop_
_entity.id
_entity.type
_entity.pdbx_description
1 polymer ?
#
loop_
_entity_poly.entity_id
_entity_poly.type
_entity_poly.pdbx_seq_one_letter_code
_entity_poly.pdbx_strand_id
1 'polypeptide(L)' 'MEYQYAKRVIARGSFDPAVMGDILSTFLQAHKITQDQFNELMDMMAGGN' A
#
# COMPACT_ATOMS: atom_id res chain seq x y z
N MET A 1 -2.69 -5.25 -11.49
CA MET A 1 -1.86 -4.02 -11.61
C MET A 1 -1.36 -3.52 -10.25
N GLU A 2 -1.63 -4.21 -9.14
CA GLU A 2 -1.76 -3.51 -7.86
C GLU A 2 -0.48 -3.33 -7.03
N TYR A 3 0.30 -4.39 -6.73
CA TYR A 3 1.36 -4.29 -5.71
C TYR A 3 2.55 -3.39 -6.13
N GLN A 4 3.15 -3.64 -7.29
CA GLN A 4 4.32 -2.87 -7.76
C GLN A 4 3.98 -1.40 -8.05
N TYR A 5 2.73 -1.11 -8.43
CA TYR A 5 2.27 0.26 -8.61
C TYR A 5 2.12 0.97 -7.27
N ALA A 6 1.44 0.36 -6.30
CA ALA A 6 1.29 0.90 -4.95
C ALA A 6 2.64 1.17 -4.29
N LYS A 7 3.59 0.23 -4.42
CA LYS A 7 4.96 0.37 -3.93
C LYS A 7 5.67 1.60 -4.49
N ARG A 8 5.52 1.87 -5.79
CA ARG A 8 6.09 3.06 -6.45
C ARG A 8 5.44 4.36 -6.00
N VAL A 9 4.13 4.37 -5.78
CA VAL A 9 3.41 5.56 -5.29
C VAL A 9 3.85 5.88 -3.86
N ILE A 10 3.91 4.85 -3.00
CA ILE A 10 4.36 4.99 -1.61
C ILE A 10 5.81 5.47 -1.55
N ALA A 11 6.71 4.89 -2.34
CA ALA A 11 8.11 5.33 -2.40
C ALA A 11 8.29 6.77 -2.92
N ARG A 12 7.34 7.32 -3.68
CA ARG A 12 7.38 8.71 -4.16
C ARG A 12 6.92 9.73 -3.11
N GLY A 13 6.26 9.30 -2.03
CA GLY A 13 5.76 10.19 -0.98
C GLY A 13 4.62 11.13 -1.41
N SER A 14 4.12 11.03 -2.65
CA SER A 14 3.06 11.90 -3.17
C SER A 14 1.71 11.21 -3.05
N PHE A 15 1.27 11.00 -1.81
CA PHE A 15 -0.04 10.42 -1.48
C PHE A 15 -0.46 10.85 -0.08
N ASP A 16 -1.76 10.83 0.17
CA ASP A 16 -2.31 10.94 1.53
C ASP A 16 -2.30 9.54 2.19
N PRO A 17 -1.66 9.36 3.36
CA PRO A 17 -1.57 8.06 4.01
C PRO A 17 -2.91 7.42 4.36
N ALA A 18 -3.92 8.21 4.73
CA ALA A 18 -5.25 7.70 5.05
C ALA A 18 -5.94 7.18 3.78
N VAL A 19 -5.90 7.97 2.70
CA VAL A 19 -6.47 7.57 1.40
C VAL A 19 -5.78 6.33 0.85
N MET A 20 -4.45 6.25 0.94
CA MET A 20 -3.70 5.09 0.48
C MET A 20 -4.02 3.84 1.33
N GLY A 21 -4.16 3.99 2.65
CA GLY A 21 -4.58 2.90 3.53
C GLY A 21 -5.93 2.29 3.12
N ASP A 22 -6.92 3.13 2.82
CA ASP A 22 -8.25 2.68 2.35
C ASP A 22 -8.18 1.94 1.01
N ILE A 23 -7.35 2.44 0.07
CA ILE A 23 -7.11 1.79 -1.22
C ILE A 23 -6.48 0.41 -1.03
N LEU A 24 -5.46 0.30 -0.18
CA LEU A 24 -4.78 -0.97 0.09
C LEU A 24 -5.70 -1.97 0.80
N SER A 25 -6.53 -1.50 1.74
CA SER A 25 -7.55 -2.32 2.40
C SER A 25 -8.55 -2.88 1.38
N THR A 26 -9.01 -2.04 0.46
CA THR A 26 -9.90 -2.47 -0.65
C THR A 26 -9.22 -3.50 -1.55
N PHE A 27 -7.91 -3.34 -1.84
CA PHE A 27 -7.16 -4.30 -2.65
C PHE A 27 -6.96 -5.64 -1.95
N LEU A 28 -6.74 -5.64 -0.64
CA LEU A 28 -6.66 -6.85 0.17
C LEU A 28 -7.99 -7.60 0.17
N GLN A 29 -9.11 -6.90 0.41
CA GLN A 29 -10.46 -7.49 0.37
C GLN A 29 -10.82 -8.06 -0.99
N ALA A 30 -10.36 -7.42 -2.07
CA ALA A 30 -10.53 -7.89 -3.44
C ALA A 30 -9.54 -9.00 -3.85
N HIS A 31 -8.71 -9.50 -2.93
CA HIS A 31 -7.64 -10.49 -3.21
C HIS A 31 -6.66 -10.07 -4.32
N LYS A 32 -6.48 -8.76 -4.51
CA LYS A 32 -5.55 -8.18 -5.50
C LYS A 32 -4.11 -8.09 -4.99
N ILE A 33 -3.96 -8.07 -3.67
CA ILE A 33 -2.69 -8.17 -2.95
C ILE A 33 -2.85 -9.18 -1.82
N THR A 34 -1.74 -9.78 -1.38
CA THR A 34 -1.73 -10.67 -0.20
C THR A 34 -1.66 -9.87 1.10
N GLN A 35 -1.93 -10.53 2.23
CA GLN A 35 -1.76 -9.94 3.56
C GLN A 35 -0.32 -9.45 3.77
N ASP A 36 0.67 -10.23 3.33
CA ASP A 36 2.09 -9.87 3.47
C ASP A 36 2.43 -8.61 2.65
N GLN A 37 1.92 -8.53 1.42
CA GLN A 37 2.08 -7.36 0.56
C GLN A 37 1.40 -6.12 1.14
N PHE A 38 0.22 -6.28 1.74
CA PHE A 38 -0.45 -5.20 2.45
C PHE A 38 0.38 -4.70 3.63
N ASN A 39 0.87 -5.61 4.48
CA ASN A 39 1.68 -5.26 5.64
C ASN A 39 2.97 -4.52 5.24
N GLU A 40 3.65 -4.97 4.19
CA GLU A 40 4.84 -4.30 3.66
C GLU A 40 4.52 -2.88 3.16
N LEU A 41 3.42 -2.71 2.42
CA LEU A 41 3.03 -1.39 1.93
C LEU A 41 2.62 -0.44 3.06
N MET A 42 1.95 -0.95 4.10
CA MET A 42 1.62 -0.19 5.31
C MET A 42 2.89 0.25 6.07
N ASP A 43 3.88 -0.63 6.21
CA ASP A 43 5.15 -0.35 6.86
C ASP A 43 5.96 0.71 6.08
N MET A 44 5.98 0.60 4.74
CA MET A 44 6.58 1.61 3.88
C MET A 44 5.93 3.00 4.04
N MET A 45 4.61 3.08 4.24
CA MET A 45 3.92 4.34 4.48
C MET A 45 4.21 4.93 5.86
N ALA A 46 4.46 4.09 6.86
CA ALA A 46 4.84 4.52 8.21
C ALA A 46 6.28 5.07 8.28
N GLY A 47 7.02 5.08 7.17
CA GLY A 47 8.39 5.56 7.10
C GLY A 47 9.40 4.53 7.60
N GLY A 48 9.19 3.26 7.22
CA GLY A 48 9.96 2.08 7.63
C GLY A 48 11.42 2.34 8.01
N ASN A 49 11.82 1.78 9.15
CA ASN A 49 13.20 1.79 9.67
C ASN A 49 14.22 1.27 8.64
#